data_AF-A0A2T2WZI3-F1
#
_entry.id   AF-A0A2T2WZI3-F1
#
_cell.length_a   1.000
_cell.length_b   1.000
_cell.length_c   1.000
_cell.angle_alpha   90.00
_cell.angle_beta   90.00
_cell.angle_gamma   90.00
#
_symmetry.space_group_name_H-M   'P 1'
#
loop_
_entity.id
_entity.type
_entity.pdbx_description
1 polymer ?
#
loop_
_entity_poly.entity_id
_entity_poly.type
_entity_poly.pdbx_seq_one_letter_code
_entity_poly.pdbx_strand_id
1 'polypeptide(L)'
;MSESRLQIAADSLGRCHFCGLVRPESGMVRHLQACASRRRHFHLPSTPATAASFHLIVTPCGSPRIWQHVEVPAHQSIAAFSDWLIRQWQLLPGGRLHIDKEQVHEQDIIEKLFVPGLIVRYESPSFCLDMQIISWYDGHSESEHTFLLMAQSLESPNKPTV
;
A
#
# COMPACT_ATOMS: atom_id res chain seq x y z
N MET A 1 -4.15 -0.36 -23.25
CA MET A 1 -3.36 0.62 -22.50
C MET A 1 -4.04 0.78 -21.16
N SER A 2 -3.58 0.04 -20.15
CA SER A 2 -4.25 -0.03 -18.84
C SER A 2 -3.83 1.18 -18.01
N GLU A 3 -4.80 1.94 -17.50
CA GLU A 3 -4.58 3.11 -16.67
C GLU A 3 -3.66 2.74 -15.49
N SER A 4 -2.40 3.17 -15.56
CA SER A 4 -1.32 2.67 -14.69
C SER A 4 -1.30 3.31 -13.30
N ARG A 5 -2.42 3.91 -12.87
CA ARG A 5 -2.54 4.58 -11.58
C ARG A 5 -3.96 4.45 -11.09
N LEU A 6 -4.13 4.21 -9.80
CA LEU A 6 -5.45 4.37 -9.20
C LEU A 6 -5.89 5.81 -9.37
N GLN A 7 -7.10 6.01 -9.91
CA GLN A 7 -7.69 7.32 -10.02
C GLN A 7 -8.05 7.82 -8.62
N ILE A 8 -7.07 8.40 -7.93
CA ILE A 8 -7.24 9.09 -6.66
C ILE A 8 -7.53 10.55 -7.01
N ALA A 9 -8.64 11.07 -6.50
CA ALA A 9 -9.00 12.46 -6.75
C ALA A 9 -7.96 13.40 -6.12
N ALA A 10 -7.64 14.51 -6.79
CA ALA A 10 -6.67 15.50 -6.28
C ALA A 10 -7.10 16.14 -4.94
N ASP A 11 -8.40 16.14 -4.64
CA ASP A 11 -8.99 16.58 -3.37
C ASP A 11 -9.27 15.43 -2.40
N SER A 12 -8.69 14.25 -2.66
CA SER A 12 -8.87 13.08 -1.81
C SER A 12 -8.26 13.26 -0.43
N LEU A 13 -8.87 12.55 0.53
CA LEU A 13 -8.43 12.52 1.91
C LEU A 13 -7.99 11.10 2.26
N GLY A 14 -6.72 10.97 2.60
CA GLY A 14 -6.14 9.73 3.07
C GLY A 14 -6.27 9.60 4.57
N ARG A 15 -6.51 8.38 5.04
CA ARG A 15 -6.44 8.02 6.46
C ARG A 15 -5.15 7.28 6.76
N CYS A 16 -4.42 7.69 7.80
CA CYS A 16 -3.28 6.94 8.32
C CYS A 16 -3.78 5.71 9.09
N HIS A 17 -3.31 4.52 8.73
CA HIS A 17 -3.70 3.28 9.42
C HIS A 17 -3.33 3.29 10.92
N PHE A 18 -2.18 3.86 11.27
CA PHE A 18 -1.63 3.78 12.63
C PHE A 18 -2.27 4.72 13.64
N CYS A 19 -2.55 5.97 13.24
CA CYS A 19 -3.11 6.97 14.17
C CYS A 19 -4.54 7.39 13.81
N GLY A 20 -5.07 6.91 12.68
CA GLY A 20 -6.40 7.24 12.20
C GLY A 20 -6.59 8.67 11.68
N LEU A 21 -5.55 9.53 11.72
CA LEU A 21 -5.65 10.91 11.25
C LEU A 21 -5.89 10.96 9.73
N VAL A 22 -6.73 11.91 9.34
CA VAL A 22 -7.07 12.19 7.94
C VAL A 22 -6.26 13.38 7.44
N ARG A 23 -5.64 13.23 6.27
CA ARG A 23 -4.78 14.24 5.62
C ARG A 23 -4.99 14.22 4.11
N PRO A 24 -4.79 15.36 3.42
CA PRO A 24 -4.62 15.36 1.97
C PRO A 24 -3.47 14.44 1.54
N GLU A 25 -3.50 13.90 0.32
CA GLU A 25 -2.44 13.07 -0.27
C GLU A 25 -1.04 13.70 -0.12
N SER A 26 -0.91 14.96 -0.50
CA SER A 26 0.34 15.74 -0.38
C SER A 26 0.83 15.95 1.07
N GLY A 27 -0.05 15.77 2.06
CA GLY A 27 0.28 15.88 3.49
C GLY A 27 0.55 14.52 4.16
N MET A 28 0.20 13.40 3.53
CA MET A 28 0.28 12.09 4.15
C MET A 28 1.72 11.63 4.37
N VAL A 29 2.62 11.90 3.41
CA VAL A 29 4.05 11.55 3.54
C VAL A 29 4.67 12.19 4.79
N ARG A 30 4.52 13.52 4.92
CA ARG A 30 5.01 14.28 6.09
C ARG A 30 4.39 13.77 7.40
N HIS A 31 3.12 13.37 7.35
CA HIS A 31 2.47 12.78 8.52
C HIS A 31 3.09 11.43 8.90
N LEU A 32 3.30 10.51 7.96
CA LEU A 32 3.86 9.18 8.23
C LEU A 32 5.27 9.25 8.83
N GLN A 33 6.08 10.22 8.39
CA GLN A 33 7.39 10.54 8.99
C GLN A 33 7.29 10.87 10.48
N ALA A 34 6.32 11.72 10.84
CA ALA A 34 6.14 12.24 12.20
C ALA A 34 5.20 11.40 13.07
N CYS A 35 4.55 10.37 12.50
CA CYS A 35 3.50 9.61 13.18
C CYS A 35 4.09 8.79 14.34
N ALA A 36 3.88 9.27 15.57
CA ALA A 36 4.35 8.57 16.78
C ALA A 36 3.73 7.18 16.92
N SER A 37 2.45 7.00 16.56
CA SER A 37 1.79 5.69 16.59
C SER A 37 2.46 4.70 15.65
N ARG A 38 2.86 5.13 14.44
CA ARG A 38 3.60 4.29 13.50
C ARG A 38 4.94 3.85 14.10
N ARG A 39 5.73 4.78 14.64
CA ARG A 39 7.04 4.48 15.25
C ARG A 39 6.96 3.50 16.43
N ARG A 40 5.82 3.44 17.13
CA ARG A 40 5.60 2.48 18.23
C ARG A 40 5.18 1.09 17.75
N HIS A 41 4.34 1.01 16.72
CA HIS A 41 3.81 -0.27 16.23
C HIS A 41 4.76 -0.94 15.24
N PHE A 42 5.50 -0.14 14.48
CA PHE A 42 6.47 -0.63 13.53
C PHE A 42 7.83 -0.73 14.22
N HIS A 43 8.09 -1.90 14.79
CA HIS A 43 9.43 -2.28 15.20
C HIS A 43 10.10 -2.98 14.04
N LEU A 44 11.16 -2.37 13.51
CA LEU A 44 12.04 -3.02 12.54
C LEU A 44 12.55 -4.32 13.18
N PRO A 45 12.26 -5.51 12.61
CA PRO A 45 12.87 -6.73 13.10
C PRO A 45 14.39 -6.63 13.03
N SER A 46 15.05 -7.35 13.94
CA SER A 46 16.49 -7.21 14.23
C SER A 46 17.41 -7.53 13.05
N THR A 47 16.88 -8.11 11.96
CA THR A 47 17.64 -8.41 10.75
C THR A 47 17.15 -7.52 9.60
N PRO A 48 18.06 -6.81 8.90
CA PRO A 48 17.69 -5.86 7.85
C PRO A 48 16.80 -6.44 6.73
N ALA A 49 17.02 -7.69 6.31
CA ALA A 49 16.23 -8.33 5.28
C ALA A 49 14.76 -8.57 5.68
N THR A 50 14.47 -8.76 6.97
CA THR A 50 13.08 -8.89 7.45
C THR A 50 12.44 -7.55 7.74
N ALA A 51 13.23 -6.48 7.77
CA ALA A 51 12.81 -5.12 8.04
C ALA A 51 12.27 -4.38 6.80
N ALA A 52 12.38 -5.00 5.62
CA ALA A 52 11.78 -4.49 4.40
C ALA A 52 10.25 -4.44 4.49
N SER A 53 9.65 -3.37 3.96
CA SER A 53 8.21 -3.14 3.95
C SER A 53 7.73 -2.54 2.63
N PHE A 54 6.47 -2.79 2.28
CA PHE A 54 5.80 -2.14 1.16
C PHE A 54 4.81 -1.11 1.68
N HIS A 55 4.73 0.00 0.98
CA HIS A 55 3.76 1.04 1.24
C HIS A 55 2.69 0.99 0.16
N LEU A 56 1.43 0.96 0.59
CA LEU A 56 0.28 0.84 -0.27
C LEU A 56 -0.69 1.98 -0.05
N ILE A 57 -1.32 2.42 -1.14
CA ILE A 57 -2.58 3.15 -1.07
C ILE A 57 -3.69 2.14 -1.31
N VAL A 58 -4.62 2.07 -0.38
CA VAL A 58 -5.77 1.17 -0.43
C VAL A 58 -7.04 1.99 -0.61
N THR A 59 -7.76 1.77 -1.71
CA THR A 59 -9.03 2.42 -2.02
C THR A 59 -10.15 1.38 -2.13
N PRO A 60 -11.32 1.58 -1.50
CA PRO A 60 -12.50 0.82 -1.86
C PRO A 60 -12.84 1.03 -3.35
N CYS A 61 -13.18 -0.05 -4.04
CA CYS A 61 -13.59 0.02 -5.44
C CYS A 61 -14.73 1.03 -5.62
N GLY A 62 -14.63 1.85 -6.67
CA GLY A 62 -15.63 2.88 -6.98
C GLY A 62 -15.66 4.07 -6.02
N SER A 63 -14.71 4.18 -5.07
CA SER A 63 -14.63 5.28 -4.10
C SER A 63 -13.33 6.09 -4.24
N PRO A 64 -13.15 6.88 -5.31
CA PRO A 64 -11.87 7.53 -5.66
C PRO A 64 -11.43 8.65 -4.68
N ARG A 65 -12.30 9.03 -3.74
CA ARG A 65 -12.02 10.08 -2.74
C ARG A 65 -11.62 9.55 -1.37
N ILE A 66 -11.74 8.23 -1.15
CA ILE A 66 -11.48 7.58 0.14
C ILE A 66 -10.33 6.61 -0.05
N TRP A 67 -9.26 6.82 0.70
CA TRP A 67 -8.15 5.88 0.69
C TRP A 67 -7.45 5.81 2.05
N GLN A 68 -6.70 4.73 2.23
CA GLN A 68 -5.91 4.47 3.42
C GLN A 68 -4.47 4.16 3.04
N HIS A 69 -3.53 4.81 3.73
CA HIS A 69 -2.13 4.42 3.64
C HIS A 69 -1.89 3.20 4.54
N VAL A 70 -1.27 2.19 3.96
CA VAL A 70 -0.93 0.94 4.63
C VAL A 70 0.56 0.67 4.44
N GLU A 71 1.18 0.11 5.46
CA GLU A 71 2.53 -0.43 5.40
C GLU A 71 2.48 -1.90 5.80
N VAL A 72 3.07 -2.78 4.98
CA VAL A 72 3.11 -4.23 5.23
C VAL A 72 4.52 -4.79 5.12
N PRO A 73 4.89 -5.81 5.93
CA PRO A 73 6.20 -6.45 5.82
C PRO A 73 6.38 -7.17 4.47
N ALA A 74 7.53 -7.01 3.84
CA ALA A 74 7.84 -7.60 2.52
C ALA A 74 7.92 -9.14 2.55
N HIS A 75 8.38 -9.70 3.67
CA HIS A 75 8.56 -11.14 3.86
C HIS A 75 7.25 -11.91 4.15
N GLN A 76 6.12 -11.22 4.22
CA GLN A 76 4.82 -11.84 4.51
C GLN A 76 4.30 -12.63 3.29
N SER A 77 3.63 -13.76 3.54
CA SER A 77 2.93 -14.51 2.49
C SER A 77 1.60 -13.84 2.11
N ILE A 78 1.10 -14.15 0.91
CA ILE A 78 -0.20 -13.63 0.45
C ILE A 78 -1.35 -14.09 1.34
N ALA A 79 -1.30 -15.31 1.90
CA ALA A 79 -2.26 -15.77 2.91
C ALA A 79 -2.28 -14.85 4.15
N ALA A 80 -1.12 -14.59 4.73
CA ALA A 80 -1.01 -13.77 5.94
C ALA A 80 -1.39 -12.30 5.69
N PHE A 81 -1.09 -11.78 4.50
CA PHE A 81 -1.54 -10.47 4.05
C PHE A 81 -3.06 -10.40 3.88
N SER A 82 -3.66 -11.44 3.28
CA SER A 82 -5.12 -11.55 3.11
C SER A 82 -5.83 -11.60 4.46
N ASP A 83 -5.33 -12.40 5.40
CA ASP A 83 -5.86 -12.46 6.77
C ASP A 83 -5.76 -11.11 7.48
N TRP A 84 -4.64 -10.40 7.27
CA TRP A 84 -4.47 -9.05 7.79
C TRP A 84 -5.48 -8.08 7.18
N LEU A 85 -5.68 -8.09 5.85
CA LEU A 85 -6.69 -7.28 5.16
C LEU A 85 -8.10 -7.54 5.69
N ILE A 86 -8.49 -8.81 5.88
CA ILE A 86 -9.82 -9.17 6.39
C ILE A 86 -10.04 -8.61 7.80
N ARG A 87 -9.02 -8.62 8.67
CA ARG A 87 -9.12 -8.02 10.00
C ARG A 87 -9.30 -6.51 9.96
N GLN A 88 -8.75 -5.83 8.96
CA GLN A 88 -8.90 -4.39 8.77
C GLN A 88 -10.22 -4.01 8.08
N TRP A 89 -10.66 -4.83 7.11
CA TRP A 89 -11.88 -4.64 6.34
C TRP A 89 -12.77 -5.88 6.47
N GLN A 90 -13.66 -5.86 7.47
CA GLN A 90 -14.55 -6.99 7.79
C GLN A 90 -15.54 -7.38 6.67
N LEU A 91 -15.62 -6.59 5.60
CA LEU A 91 -16.44 -6.88 4.40
C LEU A 91 -15.72 -7.78 3.37
N LEU A 92 -14.45 -8.11 3.60
CA LEU A 92 -13.62 -8.93 2.71
C LEU A 92 -13.60 -10.47 2.92
N PRO A 93 -14.27 -11.11 3.90
CA PRO A 93 -14.23 -12.56 4.04
C PRO A 93 -14.53 -13.30 2.73
N GLY A 94 -13.73 -14.34 2.45
CA GLY A 94 -13.86 -15.14 1.23
C GLY A 94 -13.31 -14.47 -0.04
N GLY A 95 -12.69 -13.30 0.07
CA GLY A 95 -12.08 -12.64 -1.07
C GLY A 95 -10.76 -13.27 -1.53
N ARG A 96 -10.28 -12.80 -2.69
CA ARG A 96 -9.06 -13.25 -3.35
C ARG A 96 -8.26 -12.07 -3.88
N LEU A 97 -6.94 -12.23 -3.90
CA LEU A 97 -6.01 -11.26 -4.45
C LEU A 97 -5.79 -11.55 -5.94
N HIS A 98 -5.88 -10.51 -6.77
CA HIS A 98 -5.69 -10.56 -8.21
C HIS A 98 -4.64 -9.54 -8.67
N ILE A 99 -3.77 -9.99 -9.57
CA ILE A 99 -2.82 -9.15 -10.33
C ILE A 99 -3.14 -9.37 -11.81
N ASP A 100 -3.40 -8.30 -12.57
CA ASP A 100 -3.76 -8.38 -13.99
C ASP A 100 -4.88 -9.39 -14.33
N LYS A 101 -5.84 -9.56 -13.39
CA LYS A 101 -6.97 -10.52 -13.40
C LYS A 101 -6.60 -11.97 -13.08
N GLU A 102 -5.32 -12.28 -12.94
CA GLU A 102 -4.87 -13.59 -12.48
C GLU A 102 -4.91 -13.64 -10.95
N GLN A 103 -5.44 -14.74 -10.42
CA GLN A 103 -5.43 -14.96 -8.98
C GLN A 103 -4.03 -15.33 -8.52
N VAL A 104 -3.56 -14.68 -7.46
CA VAL A 104 -2.25 -14.94 -6.86
C VAL A 104 -2.32 -16.16 -5.93
N HIS A 105 -1.26 -16.96 -5.88
CA HIS A 105 -1.22 -18.12 -4.97
C HIS A 105 -0.98 -17.67 -3.53
N GLU A 106 -1.69 -18.29 -2.59
CA GLU A 106 -1.65 -17.92 -1.17
C GLU A 106 -0.27 -18.14 -0.51
N GLN A 107 0.54 -19.04 -1.07
CA GLN A 107 1.90 -19.34 -0.61
C GLN A 107 2.96 -18.40 -1.19
N ASP A 108 2.60 -17.56 -2.16
CA ASP A 108 3.54 -16.58 -2.70
C ASP A 108 3.93 -15.56 -1.63
N ILE A 109 5.10 -14.94 -1.81
CA ILE A 109 5.66 -13.94 -0.90
C ILE A 109 5.52 -12.57 -1.54
N ILE A 110 5.07 -11.58 -0.75
CA ILE A 110 4.84 -10.21 -1.22
C ILE A 110 6.06 -9.64 -1.94
N GLU A 111 7.26 -9.78 -1.37
CA GLU A 111 8.53 -9.29 -1.96
C GLU A 111 8.77 -9.75 -3.41
N LYS A 112 8.29 -10.94 -3.79
CA LYS A 112 8.47 -11.46 -5.15
C LYS A 112 7.45 -10.94 -6.15
N LEU A 113 6.35 -10.37 -5.66
CA LEU A 113 5.19 -10.00 -6.46
C LEU A 113 5.02 -8.49 -6.54
N PHE A 114 5.22 -7.79 -5.44
CA PHE A 114 4.90 -6.38 -5.33
C PHE A 114 6.06 -5.54 -5.86
N VAL A 115 5.74 -4.72 -6.86
CA VAL A 115 6.65 -3.73 -7.43
C VAL A 115 5.99 -2.36 -7.39
N PRO A 116 6.73 -1.25 -7.15
CA PRO A 116 6.16 0.09 -7.22
C PRO A 116 5.44 0.36 -8.54
N GLY A 117 4.27 0.98 -8.46
CA GLY A 117 3.37 1.20 -9.59
C GLY A 117 2.38 0.06 -9.86
N LEU A 118 2.60 -1.12 -9.27
CA LEU A 118 1.65 -2.24 -9.39
C LEU A 118 0.31 -1.89 -8.74
N ILE A 119 -0.78 -2.25 -9.42
CA ILE A 119 -2.12 -2.22 -8.87
C ILE A 119 -2.58 -3.65 -8.64
N VAL A 120 -3.00 -3.94 -7.42
CA VAL A 120 -3.48 -5.24 -6.98
C VAL A 120 -4.92 -5.07 -6.53
N ARG A 121 -5.80 -5.97 -6.98
CA ARG A 121 -7.20 -5.98 -6.55
C ARG A 121 -7.42 -7.08 -5.54
N TYR A 122 -8.06 -6.77 -4.42
CA TYR A 122 -8.61 -7.77 -3.52
C TYR A 122 -10.13 -7.76 -3.64
N GLU A 123 -10.72 -8.87 -4.08
CA GLU A 123 -12.13 -8.93 -4.45
C GLU A 123 -12.86 -10.03 -3.68
N SER A 124 -14.02 -9.68 -3.13
CA SER A 124 -14.99 -10.58 -2.52
C SER A 124 -16.36 -10.38 -3.20
N PRO A 125 -17.35 -11.27 -3.00
CA PRO A 125 -18.65 -11.16 -3.68
C PRO A 125 -19.40 -9.83 -3.45
N SER A 126 -19.15 -9.14 -2.33
CA SER A 126 -19.88 -7.93 -1.94
C SER A 126 -19.01 -6.67 -1.84
N PHE A 127 -17.69 -6.80 -1.96
CA PHE A 127 -16.77 -5.69 -1.72
C PHE A 127 -15.43 -5.95 -2.41
N CYS A 128 -14.78 -4.88 -2.89
CA CYS A 128 -13.41 -4.98 -3.33
C CYS A 128 -12.57 -3.77 -2.95
N LEU A 129 -11.27 -4.00 -2.87
CA LEU A 129 -10.24 -3.00 -2.67
C LEU A 129 -9.32 -2.99 -3.89
N ASP A 130 -9.02 -1.79 -4.36
CA ASP A 130 -7.90 -1.57 -5.26
C ASP A 130 -6.73 -1.03 -4.45
N MET A 131 -5.55 -1.61 -4.64
CA MET A 131 -4.34 -1.32 -3.86
C MET A 131 -3.20 -0.99 -4.80
N GLN A 132 -2.64 0.22 -4.69
CA GLN A 132 -1.45 0.61 -5.45
C GLN A 132 -0.22 0.55 -4.56
N ILE A 133 0.79 -0.19 -5.01
CA ILE A 133 2.09 -0.24 -4.36
C ILE A 133 2.81 1.04 -4.77
N ILE A 134 3.06 1.93 -3.82
CA ILE A 134 3.67 3.24 -4.10
C ILE A 134 5.19 3.21 -3.91
N SER A 135 5.67 2.46 -2.93
CA SER A 135 7.09 2.35 -2.66
C SER A 135 7.39 1.10 -1.85
N TRP A 136 8.68 0.81 -1.72
CA TRP A 136 9.20 -0.21 -0.84
C TRP A 136 10.34 0.39 0.01
N TYR A 137 10.47 -0.10 1.23
CA TYR A 137 11.59 0.12 2.11
C TYR A 137 12.41 -1.17 2.14
N ASP A 138 13.72 -1.07 1.94
CA ASP A 138 14.64 -2.21 1.85
C ASP A 138 15.17 -2.67 3.21
N GLY A 139 14.82 -1.99 4.32
CA GLY A 139 15.34 -2.30 5.65
C GLY A 139 16.77 -1.82 5.93
N HIS A 140 17.43 -1.23 4.92
CA HIS A 140 18.84 -0.83 4.96
C HIS A 140 19.05 0.66 4.72
N SER A 141 18.20 1.27 3.91
CA SER A 141 18.28 2.67 3.52
C SER A 141 17.95 3.58 4.70
N GLU A 142 18.61 4.74 4.74
CA GLU A 142 18.20 5.80 5.66
C GLU A 142 16.78 6.27 5.29
N SER A 143 15.96 6.49 6.30
CA SER A 143 14.53 6.78 6.10
C SER A 143 14.28 7.94 5.12
N GLU A 144 15.17 8.96 5.09
CA GLU A 144 15.09 10.09 4.16
C GLU A 144 15.13 9.68 2.67
N HIS A 145 15.90 8.65 2.32
CA HIS A 145 15.98 8.17 0.93
C HIS A 145 14.69 7.47 0.49
N THR A 146 14.09 6.69 1.38
CA THR A 146 12.79 6.05 1.16
C THR A 146 11.68 7.08 0.99
N PHE A 147 11.75 8.19 1.71
CA PHE A 147 10.79 9.29 1.59
C PHE A 147 10.91 10.04 0.25
N LEU A 148 12.12 10.19 -0.29
CA LEU A 148 12.31 10.74 -1.64
C LEU A 148 11.65 9.84 -2.70
N LEU A 149 11.84 8.52 -2.60
CA LEU A 149 11.20 7.56 -3.52
C LEU A 149 9.66 7.58 -3.38
N MET A 150 9.15 7.66 -2.15
CA MET A 150 7.71 7.84 -1.91
C MET A 150 7.16 9.13 -2.52
N ALA A 151 7.80 10.27 -2.24
CA ALA A 151 7.35 11.56 -2.75
C ALA A 151 7.35 11.57 -4.28
N GLN A 152 8.42 11.08 -4.92
CA GLN A 152 8.50 10.95 -6.37
C GLN A 152 7.42 10.03 -6.95
N SER A 153 7.08 8.93 -6.27
CA SER A 153 6.03 8.00 -6.72
C SER A 153 4.62 8.61 -6.69
N LEU A 154 4.37 9.54 -5.76
CA LEU A 154 3.10 10.27 -5.64
C LEU A 154 3.06 11.50 -6.55
N GLU A 155 4.19 12.20 -6.70
CA GLU A 155 4.33 13.45 -7.43
C GLU A 155 4.52 13.29 -8.94
N SER A 156 4.84 12.09 -9.45
CA SER A 156 4.99 11.88 -10.90
C SER A 156 3.64 11.67 -11.58
N PRO A 157 3.07 12.66 -12.30
CA PRO A 157 2.32 12.32 -13.50
C PRO A 157 3.37 11.75 -14.45
N ASN A 158 3.28 10.48 -14.82
CA ASN A 158 4.06 10.00 -15.96
C ASN A 158 3.74 10.93 -17.13
N LYS A 159 4.67 11.81 -17.50
CA LYS A 159 4.66 12.40 -18.84
C LYS A 159 4.61 11.19 -19.78
N PRO A 160 3.63 11.13 -20.70
CA PRO A 160 3.66 10.10 -21.72
C PRO A 160 5.02 10.22 -22.41
N THR A 161 5.83 9.15 -22.32
CA THR A 161 6.93 8.95 -23.26
C THR A 161 6.31 8.87 -24.63
N VAL A 162 6.51 9.94 -25.39
CA VAL A 162 6.19 10.07 -26.82
C VAL A 162 6.98 9.04 -27.62
#